data_AF-A0A7K4C020-F1
#
_entry.id   AF-A0A7K4C020-F1
#
_cell.length_a   1.000
_cell.length_b   1.000
_cell.length_c   1.000
_cell.angle_alpha   90.00
_cell.angle_beta   90.00
_cell.angle_gamma   90.00
#
_symmetry.space_group_name_H-M   'P 1'
#
loop_
_entity.id
_entity.type
_entity.pdbx_description
1 polymer ?
#
loop_
_entity_poly.entity_id
_entity_poly.type
_entity_poly.pdbx_seq_one_letter_code
_entity_poly.pdbx_strand_id
1 'polypeptide(L)'
;MINSKGQAFSVFELLIAAIVAVTILFVLLPIIGGIIMPSGKALDEISKTITSNSNGLQTTQAFTFEPRETIRASMLASKGGIDECAIFFDTSKFEGGSGNKLVAQVNMDTPDGGMSCTSKVINQINSPVRAKATIICAVSPAELGAMIKDAQFNEIEVPWGEDSFANDYSKVCVVILRNA
;
A
#
# COMPACT_ATOMS: atom_id res chain seq x y z
N MET A 1 38.02 59.89 19.58
CA MET A 1 36.67 59.39 19.94
C MET A 1 36.24 58.40 18.87
N ILE A 2 36.28 57.10 19.15
CA ILE A 2 35.85 56.06 18.20
C ILE A 2 34.32 56.05 18.18
N ASN A 3 33.76 56.21 16.98
CA ASN A 3 32.33 56.38 16.73
C ASN A 3 31.60 55.04 16.89
N SER A 4 31.24 54.70 18.13
CA SER A 4 30.62 53.44 18.55
C SER A 4 29.14 53.27 18.17
N LYS A 5 28.53 54.25 17.46
CA LYS A 5 27.14 54.17 17.01
C LYS A 5 26.94 53.41 15.68
N GLY A 6 27.99 53.19 14.90
CA GLY A 6 27.90 52.49 13.59
C GLY A 6 28.07 50.96 13.64
N GLN A 7 28.75 50.43 14.66
CA GLN A 7 29.01 48.98 14.77
C GLN A 7 27.82 48.19 15.34
N ALA A 8 27.03 48.80 16.23
CA ALA A 8 25.87 48.12 16.82
C ALA A 8 24.73 47.88 15.80
N PHE A 9 24.60 48.75 14.80
CA PHE A 9 23.54 48.64 13.78
C PHE A 9 23.77 47.42 12.86
N SER A 10 25.03 47.15 12.50
CA SER A 10 25.40 46.01 11.65
C SER A 10 25.19 44.65 12.34
N VAL A 11 25.38 44.57 13.66
CA VAL A 11 25.12 43.33 14.42
C VAL A 11 23.62 43.05 14.52
N PHE A 12 22.80 44.09 14.69
CA PHE A 12 21.35 43.96 14.70
C PHE A 12 20.80 43.48 13.35
N GLU A 13 21.29 44.01 12.24
CA GLU A 13 20.91 43.54 10.89
C GLU A 13 21.31 42.08 10.67
N LEU A 14 22.49 41.67 11.13
CA LEU A 14 22.98 40.30 10.99
C LEU A 14 22.14 39.31 11.82
N LEU A 15 21.69 39.73 13.01
CA LEU A 15 20.84 38.92 13.88
C LEU A 15 19.42 38.77 13.29
N ILE A 16 18.87 39.83 12.72
CA ILE A 16 17.58 39.79 12.01
C ILE A 16 17.67 38.88 10.78
N ALA A 17 18.74 38.98 9.98
CA ALA A 17 18.94 38.12 8.82
C ALA A 17 19.01 36.62 9.21
N ALA A 18 19.69 36.30 10.31
CA ALA A 18 19.76 34.93 10.83
C ALA A 18 18.38 34.42 11.28
N ILE A 19 17.59 35.25 11.96
CA ILE A 19 16.23 34.89 12.36
C ILE A 19 15.37 34.61 11.13
N VAL A 20 15.36 35.53 10.15
CA VAL A 20 14.56 35.39 8.92
C VAL A 20 14.92 34.11 8.16
N ALA A 21 16.21 33.77 8.06
CA ALA A 21 16.66 32.55 7.41
C ALA A 21 16.15 31.28 8.13
N VAL A 22 16.17 31.27 9.47
CA VAL A 22 15.63 30.15 10.27
C VAL A 22 14.11 30.04 10.10
N THR A 23 13.37 31.15 10.07
CA THR A 23 11.91 31.10 9.87
C THR A 23 11.55 30.55 8.49
N ILE A 24 12.27 30.97 7.44
CA ILE A 24 12.07 30.44 6.08
C ILE A 24 12.39 28.94 6.02
N LEU A 25 13.43 28.49 6.74
CA LEU A 25 13.75 27.06 6.85
C LEU A 25 12.61 26.26 7.51
N PHE A 26 11.98 26.78 8.56
CA PHE A 26 10.80 26.15 9.18
C PHE A 26 9.59 26.08 8.27
N VAL A 27 9.40 27.06 7.38
CA VAL A 27 8.34 27.05 6.37
C VAL A 27 8.66 26.08 5.24
N LEU A 28 9.93 25.92 4.87
CA LEU A 28 10.38 24.97 3.83
C LEU A 28 10.45 23.52 4.32
N LEU A 29 10.67 23.28 5.61
CA LEU A 29 10.74 21.95 6.21
C LEU A 29 9.53 21.05 5.89
N PRO A 30 8.25 21.49 6.03
CA PRO A 30 7.10 20.66 5.65
C PRO A 30 7.00 20.44 4.14
N ILE A 31 7.50 21.36 3.31
CA ILE A 31 7.54 21.22 1.84
C ILE A 31 8.56 20.15 1.45
N ILE A 32 9.73 20.13 2.09
CA ILE A 32 10.76 19.10 1.89
C ILE A 32 10.31 17.75 2.50
N GLY A 33 9.64 17.79 3.66
CA GLY A 33 9.09 16.60 4.34
C GLY A 33 7.98 15.89 3.56
N GLY A 34 7.28 16.62 2.68
CA GLY A 34 6.28 16.03 1.76
C GLY A 34 6.88 15.30 0.55
N ILE A 35 8.17 15.52 0.24
CA ILE A 35 8.82 15.04 -1.00
C ILE A 35 9.62 13.75 -0.78
N ILE A 36 9.96 13.41 0.47
CA ILE A 36 10.87 12.28 0.78
C ILE A 36 10.12 11.23 1.61
N MET A 37 9.13 10.57 1.01
CA MET A 37 8.88 9.17 1.37
C MET A 37 9.34 8.34 0.18
N PRO A 38 10.22 7.35 0.37
CA PRO A 38 10.50 6.37 -0.67
C PRO A 38 9.19 5.64 -0.97
N SER A 39 8.47 6.11 -1.97
CA SER A 39 7.36 5.39 -2.57
C SER A 39 7.99 4.22 -3.32
N GLY A 40 8.09 3.07 -2.66
CA GLY A 40 8.39 1.82 -3.36
C GLY A 40 7.38 1.60 -4.50
N LYS A 41 7.77 0.82 -5.51
CA LYS A 41 6.81 0.35 -6.52
C LYS A 41 5.80 -0.57 -5.84
N ALA A 42 4.52 -0.43 -6.20
CA ALA A 42 3.44 -1.18 -5.59
C ALA A 42 3.69 -2.71 -5.61
N LEU A 43 4.14 -3.27 -6.73
CA LEU A 43 4.46 -4.70 -6.84
C LEU A 43 5.58 -5.14 -5.88
N ASP A 44 6.65 -4.35 -5.76
CA ASP A 44 7.81 -4.73 -4.96
C ASP A 44 7.49 -4.68 -3.46
N GLU A 45 6.73 -3.69 -3.02
CA GLU A 45 6.36 -3.54 -1.62
C GLU A 45 5.34 -4.61 -1.18
N ILE A 46 4.34 -4.90 -2.03
CA ILE A 46 3.36 -5.96 -1.77
C ILE A 46 4.05 -7.34 -1.77
N SER A 47 4.86 -7.64 -2.79
CA SER A 47 5.55 -8.94 -2.88
C SER A 47 6.51 -9.16 -1.71
N LYS A 48 7.32 -8.15 -1.35
CA LYS A 48 8.20 -8.21 -0.18
C LYS A 48 7.44 -8.54 1.09
N THR A 49 6.29 -7.91 1.31
CA THR A 49 5.49 -8.11 2.52
C THR A 49 4.80 -9.47 2.52
N ILE A 50 4.36 -9.97 1.35
CA ILE A 50 3.84 -11.35 1.22
C ILE A 50 4.93 -12.38 1.56
N THR A 51 6.15 -12.18 1.08
CA THR A 51 7.28 -13.07 1.35
C THR A 51 7.70 -13.03 2.83
N SER A 52 7.65 -11.86 3.47
CA SER A 52 7.99 -11.72 4.90
C SER A 52 6.87 -12.14 5.85
N ASN A 53 5.62 -12.14 5.40
CA ASN A 53 4.46 -12.51 6.21
C ASN A 53 4.14 -14.00 6.03
N SER A 54 4.78 -14.88 6.80
CA SER A 54 4.57 -16.34 6.70
C SER A 54 3.19 -16.79 7.19
N ASN A 55 2.68 -16.19 8.27
CA ASN A 55 1.33 -16.36 8.81
C ASN A 55 1.06 -15.16 9.71
N GLY A 56 -0.03 -14.42 9.50
CA GLY A 56 -0.28 -13.19 10.25
C GLY A 56 -0.81 -12.02 9.42
N LEU A 57 -0.92 -10.88 10.10
CA LEU A 57 -1.28 -9.60 9.51
C LEU A 57 -0.03 -8.71 9.44
N GLN A 58 0.27 -8.17 8.27
CA GLN A 58 1.34 -7.17 8.07
C GLN A 58 0.84 -6.04 7.18
N THR A 59 1.29 -4.82 7.44
CA THR A 59 0.99 -3.65 6.62
C THR A 59 2.24 -3.17 5.91
N THR A 60 2.13 -2.90 4.62
CA THR A 60 3.23 -2.36 3.80
C THR A 60 3.58 -0.93 4.21
N GLN A 61 4.75 -0.46 3.75
CA GLN A 61 4.96 0.99 3.66
C GLN A 61 4.04 1.60 2.60
N ALA A 62 3.95 2.93 2.60
CA ALA A 62 3.25 3.65 1.54
C ALA A 62 3.97 3.46 0.20
N PHE A 63 3.22 3.12 -0.83
CA PHE A 63 3.71 2.97 -2.20
C PHE A 63 2.81 3.72 -3.18
N THR A 64 3.25 3.84 -4.43
CA THR A 64 2.47 4.49 -5.49
C THR A 64 2.13 3.47 -6.56
N PHE A 65 0.85 3.44 -6.92
CA PHE A 65 0.38 2.84 -8.17
C PHE A 65 0.55 3.84 -9.29
N GLU A 66 1.34 3.48 -10.29
CA GLU A 66 1.50 4.29 -11.50
C GLU A 66 0.20 4.32 -12.31
N PRO A 67 -0.02 5.35 -13.15
CA PRO A 67 -1.18 5.41 -14.03
C PRO A 67 -1.29 4.15 -14.88
N ARG A 68 -2.47 3.51 -14.90
CA ARG A 68 -2.75 2.27 -15.64
C ARG A 68 -1.91 1.05 -15.22
N GLU A 69 -1.22 1.13 -14.09
CA GLU A 69 -0.51 -0.02 -13.54
C GLU A 69 -1.51 -1.13 -13.19
N THR A 70 -1.14 -2.36 -13.52
CA THR A 70 -1.88 -3.57 -13.18
C THR A 70 -0.98 -4.48 -12.38
N ILE A 71 -1.42 -4.89 -11.19
CA ILE A 71 -0.77 -5.94 -10.41
C ILE A 71 -1.64 -7.18 -10.47
N ARG A 72 -1.04 -8.31 -10.86
CA ARG A 72 -1.70 -9.61 -10.95
C ARG A 72 -1.21 -10.52 -9.83
N ALA A 73 -2.07 -11.39 -9.35
CA ALA A 73 -1.74 -12.41 -8.37
C ALA A 73 -0.61 -13.31 -8.88
N SER A 74 -0.56 -13.68 -10.17
CA SER A 74 0.59 -14.38 -10.80
C SER A 74 1.94 -13.70 -10.56
N MET A 75 1.98 -12.37 -10.63
CA MET A 75 3.21 -11.61 -10.41
C MET A 75 3.64 -11.60 -8.94
N LEU A 76 2.68 -11.67 -8.02
CA LEU A 76 2.96 -11.82 -6.59
C LEU A 76 3.30 -13.27 -6.24
N ALA A 77 2.62 -14.25 -6.83
CA ALA A 77 2.84 -15.68 -6.67
C ALA A 77 4.27 -16.08 -7.06
N SER A 78 4.70 -15.67 -8.25
CA SER A 78 6.06 -15.91 -8.75
C SER A 78 7.16 -15.30 -7.89
N LYS A 79 6.90 -14.21 -7.17
CA LYS A 79 7.85 -13.58 -6.24
C LYS A 79 7.72 -14.08 -4.80
N GLY A 80 6.53 -14.49 -4.39
CA GLY A 80 6.15 -14.78 -3.00
C GLY A 80 6.15 -16.26 -2.64
N GLY A 81 6.23 -17.15 -3.63
CA GLY A 81 6.15 -18.60 -3.39
C GLY A 81 4.78 -19.05 -2.90
N ILE A 82 3.72 -18.32 -3.27
CA ILE A 82 2.32 -18.60 -2.93
C ILE A 82 1.60 -18.91 -4.24
N ASP A 83 0.60 -19.78 -4.20
CA ASP A 83 -0.23 -20.06 -5.36
C ASP A 83 -1.00 -18.81 -5.83
N GLU A 84 -1.12 -18.61 -7.14
CA GLU A 84 -1.87 -17.48 -7.71
C GLU A 84 -3.34 -17.49 -7.28
N CYS A 85 -3.96 -18.68 -7.19
CA CYS A 85 -5.32 -18.87 -6.70
C CYS A 85 -5.47 -18.58 -5.21
N ALA A 86 -4.36 -18.39 -4.49
CA ALA A 86 -4.37 -18.14 -3.06
C ALA A 86 -4.08 -16.68 -2.72
N ILE A 87 -4.09 -15.76 -3.69
CA ILE A 87 -3.88 -14.32 -3.47
C ILE A 87 -5.09 -13.52 -3.97
N PHE A 88 -5.65 -12.69 -3.09
CA PHE A 88 -6.85 -11.89 -3.38
C PHE A 88 -6.60 -10.41 -3.11
N PHE A 89 -7.13 -9.55 -3.97
CA PHE A 89 -7.11 -8.11 -3.73
C PHE A 89 -8.48 -7.65 -3.25
N ASP A 90 -8.49 -6.88 -2.17
CA ASP A 90 -9.65 -6.13 -1.74
C ASP A 90 -9.37 -4.63 -1.88
N THR A 91 -10.28 -3.92 -2.53
CA THR A 91 -10.25 -2.45 -2.67
C THR A 91 -11.43 -1.79 -1.97
N SER A 92 -12.24 -2.52 -1.21
CA SER A 92 -13.44 -1.99 -0.53
C SER A 92 -13.11 -0.81 0.40
N LYS A 93 -11.93 -0.84 1.03
CA LYS A 93 -11.43 0.19 1.94
C LYS A 93 -10.62 1.30 1.24
N PHE A 94 -10.61 1.31 -0.09
CA PHE A 94 -9.94 2.35 -0.87
C PHE A 94 -10.90 3.50 -1.17
N GLU A 95 -11.03 4.44 -0.23
CA GLU A 95 -11.97 5.57 -0.37
C GLU A 95 -11.49 6.62 -1.41
N GLY A 96 -12.29 6.89 -2.44
CA GLY A 96 -12.00 7.96 -3.39
C GLY A 96 -13.25 8.36 -4.16
N GLY A 97 -13.71 9.60 -3.94
CA GLY A 97 -14.95 10.13 -4.52
C GLY A 97 -15.13 9.86 -6.01
N SER A 98 -16.36 9.45 -6.36
CA SER A 98 -16.98 9.36 -7.70
C SER A 98 -16.18 8.76 -8.87
N GLY A 99 -15.14 7.98 -8.61
CA GLY A 99 -14.46 7.17 -9.62
C GLY A 99 -13.54 6.18 -8.93
N ASN A 100 -13.85 4.89 -9.04
CA ASN A 100 -13.03 3.82 -8.45
C ASN A 100 -11.61 3.90 -9.01
N LYS A 101 -10.69 4.51 -8.25
CA LYS A 101 -9.31 4.75 -8.70
C LYS A 101 -8.55 3.43 -8.84
N LEU A 102 -8.78 2.52 -7.91
CA LEU A 102 -8.28 1.15 -7.95
C LEU A 102 -9.48 0.20 -8.09
N VAL A 103 -9.34 -0.80 -8.95
CA VAL A 103 -10.36 -1.84 -9.14
C VAL A 103 -9.72 -3.21 -9.00
N ALA A 104 -10.18 -3.98 -8.01
CA ALA A 104 -9.90 -5.40 -7.91
C ALA A 104 -10.84 -6.20 -8.84
N GLN A 105 -10.27 -7.17 -9.56
CA GLN A 105 -11.01 -8.11 -10.40
C GLN A 105 -10.56 -9.52 -10.01
N VAL A 106 -11.53 -10.38 -9.68
CA VAL A 106 -11.33 -11.79 -9.39
C VAL A 106 -12.17 -12.58 -10.38
N ASN A 107 -11.52 -13.37 -11.24
CA ASN A 107 -12.20 -14.33 -12.11
C ASN A 107 -11.80 -15.73 -11.66
N MET A 108 -12.81 -16.55 -11.35
CA MET A 108 -12.65 -17.98 -11.12
C MET A 108 -13.36 -18.67 -12.28
N ASP A 109 -12.61 -18.97 -13.33
CA ASP A 109 -13.16 -19.70 -14.48
C ASP A 109 -12.74 -21.16 -14.38
N THR A 110 -13.67 -22.07 -14.65
CA THR A 110 -13.37 -23.49 -14.88
C THR A 110 -13.55 -23.84 -16.35
N PRO A 111 -12.69 -23.35 -17.27
CA PRO A 111 -12.71 -23.85 -18.62
C PRO A 111 -12.14 -25.29 -18.58
N ASP A 112 -12.95 -26.27 -18.98
CA ASP A 112 -12.54 -27.66 -19.22
C ASP A 112 -12.16 -28.52 -18.00
N GLY A 113 -12.61 -28.15 -16.79
CA GLY A 113 -12.35 -28.93 -15.58
C GLY A 113 -11.04 -28.59 -14.86
N GLY A 114 -10.28 -27.60 -15.36
CA GLY A 114 -9.22 -26.93 -14.63
C GLY A 114 -9.71 -25.61 -14.03
N MET A 115 -9.54 -25.41 -12.71
CA MET A 115 -9.85 -24.14 -12.06
C MET A 115 -8.73 -23.13 -12.37
N SER A 116 -9.05 -22.09 -13.13
CA SER A 116 -8.18 -20.95 -13.39
C SER A 116 -8.64 -19.79 -12.52
N CYS A 117 -7.86 -19.44 -11.50
CA CYS A 117 -8.13 -18.25 -10.69
C CYS A 117 -7.19 -17.14 -11.12
N THR A 118 -7.77 -16.01 -11.53
CA THR A 118 -7.02 -14.80 -11.82
C THR A 118 -7.52 -13.68 -10.93
N SER A 119 -6.62 -13.13 -10.12
CA SER A 119 -6.89 -11.96 -9.30
C SER A 119 -5.95 -10.83 -9.70
N LYS A 120 -6.48 -9.62 -9.85
CA LYS A 120 -5.67 -8.45 -10.20
C LYS A 120 -6.26 -7.16 -9.63
N VAL A 121 -5.40 -6.17 -9.42
CA VAL A 121 -5.78 -4.78 -9.14
C VAL A 121 -5.25 -3.87 -10.24
N ILE A 122 -6.07 -2.91 -10.65
CA ILE A 122 -5.76 -1.96 -11.72
C ILE A 122 -5.97 -0.54 -11.23
N ASN A 123 -4.98 0.34 -11.47
CA ASN A 123 -5.20 1.79 -11.39
C ASN A 123 -5.92 2.28 -12.66
N GLN A 124 -7.21 2.57 -12.57
CA GLN A 124 -8.03 2.94 -13.72
C GLN A 124 -7.91 4.41 -14.13
N ILE A 125 -7.26 5.24 -13.31
CA ILE A 125 -7.13 6.67 -13.58
C ILE A 125 -5.78 7.02 -14.22
N ASN A 126 -5.75 8.12 -14.97
CA ASN A 126 -4.51 8.64 -15.60
C ASN A 126 -3.66 9.46 -14.61
N SER A 127 -3.63 9.06 -13.34
CA SER A 127 -2.85 9.76 -12.30
C SER A 127 -2.31 8.76 -11.28
N PRO A 128 -1.14 9.03 -10.69
CA PRO A 128 -0.57 8.17 -9.66
C PRO A 128 -1.46 8.15 -8.42
N VAL A 129 -1.56 6.97 -7.81
CA VAL A 129 -2.39 6.73 -6.62
C VAL A 129 -1.49 6.26 -5.49
N ARG A 130 -1.42 7.02 -4.39
CA ARG A 130 -0.69 6.58 -3.19
C ARG A 130 -1.56 5.63 -2.37
N ALA A 131 -1.02 4.47 -2.04
CA ALA A 131 -1.73 3.43 -1.32
C ALA A 131 -0.83 2.74 -0.27
N LYS A 132 -1.49 2.08 0.67
CA LYS A 132 -0.90 1.09 1.59
C LYS A 132 -1.69 -0.21 1.45
N ALA A 133 -1.03 -1.33 1.62
CA ALA A 133 -1.68 -2.63 1.64
C ALA A 133 -1.58 -3.24 3.05
N THR A 134 -2.69 -3.77 3.55
CA THR A 134 -2.68 -4.70 4.69
C THR A 134 -2.82 -6.11 4.13
N ILE A 135 -1.83 -6.94 4.39
CA ILE A 135 -1.74 -8.31 3.89
C ILE A 135 -2.00 -9.24 5.08
N ILE A 136 -3.04 -10.05 4.95
CA ILE A 136 -3.37 -11.10 5.92
C ILE A 136 -3.12 -12.42 5.22
N CYS A 137 -2.23 -13.24 5.76
CA CYS A 137 -1.92 -14.56 5.24
C CYS A 137 -2.17 -15.61 6.32
N ALA A 138 -2.72 -16.76 5.95
CA ALA A 138 -2.94 -17.89 6.82
C ALA A 138 -2.61 -19.23 6.13
N VAL A 139 -2.41 -20.30 6.91
CA VAL A 139 -2.14 -21.63 6.34
C VAL A 139 -3.41 -22.34 5.86
N SER A 140 -4.59 -21.81 6.18
CA SER A 140 -5.87 -22.33 5.69
C SER A 140 -6.90 -21.21 5.46
N PRO A 141 -7.89 -21.43 4.58
CA PRO A 141 -9.00 -20.49 4.41
C PRO A 141 -9.81 -20.23 5.69
N ALA A 142 -9.98 -21.26 6.53
CA ALA A 142 -10.71 -21.14 7.79
C ALA A 142 -9.98 -20.22 8.80
N GLU A 143 -8.66 -20.39 8.94
CA GLU A 143 -7.84 -19.51 9.78
C GLU A 143 -7.82 -18.09 9.23
N LEU A 144 -7.70 -17.93 7.91
CA LEU A 144 -7.78 -16.61 7.27
C LEU A 144 -9.12 -15.92 7.57
N GLY A 145 -10.23 -16.64 7.47
CA GLY A 145 -11.56 -16.12 7.80
C GLY A 145 -11.69 -15.68 9.26
N ALA A 146 -11.09 -16.44 10.20
CA ALA A 146 -11.02 -16.04 11.60
C ALA A 146 -10.17 -14.77 11.78
N MET A 147 -9.00 -14.68 11.13
CA MET A 147 -8.12 -13.52 11.21
C MET A 147 -8.76 -12.25 10.63
N ILE A 148 -9.52 -12.37 9.53
CA ILE A 148 -10.27 -11.26 8.93
C ILE A 148 -11.32 -10.73 9.90
N LYS A 149 -12.06 -11.63 10.57
CA LYS A 149 -13.06 -11.27 11.60
C LYS A 149 -12.40 -10.59 12.80
N ASP A 150 -11.30 -11.14 13.30
CA ASP A 150 -10.56 -10.58 14.44
C ASP A 150 -9.97 -9.20 14.11
N ALA A 151 -9.49 -9.01 12.89
CA ALA A 151 -8.98 -7.74 12.41
C ALA A 151 -10.09 -6.74 12.00
N GLN A 152 -11.36 -7.06 12.30
CA GLN A 152 -12.55 -6.22 12.07
C GLN A 152 -12.78 -5.85 10.60
N PHE A 153 -12.36 -6.72 9.67
CA PHE A 153 -12.59 -6.57 8.24
C PHE A 153 -13.86 -7.31 7.81
N ASN A 154 -14.97 -7.10 8.53
CA ASN A 154 -16.21 -7.87 8.38
C ASN A 154 -16.91 -7.70 7.01
N GLU A 155 -16.48 -6.72 6.21
CA GLU A 155 -17.00 -6.46 4.86
C GLU A 155 -16.24 -7.21 3.76
N ILE A 156 -15.13 -7.88 4.10
CA ILE A 156 -14.37 -8.64 3.11
C ILE A 156 -15.07 -9.97 2.91
N GLU A 157 -15.87 -10.04 1.86
CA GLU A 157 -16.34 -11.30 1.31
C GLU A 157 -15.17 -11.99 0.61
N VAL A 158 -14.62 -12.99 1.28
CA VAL A 158 -13.70 -13.93 0.66
C VAL A 158 -14.52 -14.66 -0.42
N PRO A 159 -14.13 -14.63 -1.71
CA PRO A 159 -14.98 -15.09 -2.82
C PRO A 159 -15.27 -16.61 -2.86
N TRP A 160 -15.06 -17.32 -1.76
CA TRP A 160 -15.02 -18.77 -1.68
C TRP A 160 -15.90 -19.24 -0.53
N GLY A 161 -16.85 -20.12 -0.86
CA GLY A 161 -17.70 -20.77 0.14
C GLY A 161 -16.85 -21.69 1.02
N GLU A 162 -17.29 -21.91 2.27
CA GLU A 162 -16.59 -22.76 3.24
C GLU A 162 -16.24 -24.17 2.70
N ASP A 163 -16.98 -24.64 1.69
CA ASP A 163 -16.84 -25.97 1.08
C ASP A 163 -16.02 -26.01 -0.22
N SER A 164 -15.57 -24.87 -0.75
CA SER A 164 -15.01 -24.79 -2.12
C SER A 164 -13.53 -25.21 -2.23
N PHE A 165 -12.87 -25.51 -1.10
CA PHE A 165 -11.43 -25.71 -1.01
C PHE A 165 -11.08 -27.05 -0.43
N ALA A 166 -11.35 -28.09 -1.22
CA ALA A 166 -10.72 -29.39 -1.08
C ALA A 166 -9.27 -29.42 -1.61
N ASN A 167 -8.69 -28.26 -1.94
CA ASN A 167 -7.35 -28.15 -2.53
C ASN A 167 -6.29 -27.79 -1.47
N ASP A 168 -5.18 -28.52 -1.49
CA ASP A 168 -3.96 -28.38 -0.67
C ASP A 168 -3.23 -27.03 -0.91
N TYR A 169 -3.86 -25.90 -0.59
CA TYR A 169 -3.12 -24.65 -0.52
C TYR A 169 -2.24 -24.65 0.72
N SER A 170 -0.93 -24.53 0.53
CA SER A 170 0.02 -24.38 1.64
C SER A 170 -0.14 -23.05 2.39
N LYS A 171 -0.77 -22.05 1.74
CA LYS A 171 -0.98 -20.71 2.27
C LYS A 171 -1.99 -19.92 1.43
N VAL A 172 -2.79 -19.09 2.08
CA VAL A 172 -3.75 -18.15 1.45
C VAL A 172 -3.53 -16.74 1.98
N CYS A 173 -3.58 -15.73 1.11
CA CYS A 173 -3.39 -14.33 1.45
C CYS A 173 -4.47 -13.41 0.86
N VAL A 174 -4.90 -12.43 1.63
CA VAL A 174 -5.74 -11.30 1.19
C VAL A 174 -4.93 -10.01 1.32
N VAL A 175 -4.95 -9.21 0.26
CA VAL A 175 -4.25 -7.94 0.10
C VAL A 175 -5.29 -6.82 0.09
N ILE A 176 -5.39 -6.09 1.19
CA ILE A 176 -6.41 -5.07 1.42
C ILE A 176 -5.80 -3.69 1.17
N LEU A 177 -6.25 -3.01 0.14
CA LEU A 177 -5.72 -1.72 -0.29
C LEU A 177 -6.46 -0.57 0.38
N ARG A 178 -5.70 0.40 0.87
CA ARG A 178 -6.18 1.61 1.55
C ARG A 178 -5.40 2.83 1.06
N ASN A 179 -5.96 4.03 1.21
CA ASN A 179 -5.21 5.26 0.97
C ASN A 179 -4.01 5.37 1.92
N ALA A 180 -2.88 5.85 1.39
CA ALA A 180 -1.66 6.05 2.16
C ALA A 180 -1.69 7.32 3.02
#